data_AF-A0AAP5C7G2-F1
#
_entry.id   AF-A0AAP5C7G2-F1
#
_cell.length_a   1.000
_cell.length_b   1.000
_cell.length_c   1.000
_cell.angle_alpha   90.00
_cell.angle_beta   90.00
_cell.angle_gamma   90.00
#
_symmetry.space_group_name_H-M   'P 1'
#
loop_
_entity.id
_entity.type
_entity.pdbx_description
1 polymer ?
#
loop_
_entity_poly.entity_id
_entity_poly.type
_entity_poly.pdbx_seq_one_letter_code
_entity_poly.pdbx_strand_id
1 'polypeptide(L)'
;MPKEDLYKTFINRMKSASDAGAYLEASWYAYAALEDRLVSLLQNSGGVGENAGGANGKPIKMMGRKIKELNRRAEKDKLLKENFEHDKLNAWKDSRNNLMHAMGDATMTIDEIDASAKKLAEDGQELVREYAAACRRLKKHRDKVAV
;
A
#
# COMPACT_ATOMS: atom_id res chain seq x y z
N MET A 1 -14.15 -14.10 -8.95
CA MET A 1 -14.42 -12.72 -8.49
C MET A 1 -13.50 -11.77 -9.24
N PRO A 2 -14.03 -10.73 -9.91
CA PRO A 2 -13.22 -9.68 -10.52
C PRO A 2 -12.31 -8.98 -9.51
N LYS A 3 -11.14 -8.51 -9.97
CA LYS A 3 -10.12 -7.86 -9.11
C LYS A 3 -10.66 -6.61 -8.41
N GLU A 4 -11.51 -5.85 -9.09
CA GLU A 4 -12.15 -4.65 -8.53
C GLU A 4 -13.10 -4.99 -7.37
N ASP A 5 -13.88 -6.07 -7.50
CA ASP A 5 -14.81 -6.51 -6.46
C ASP A 5 -14.07 -7.03 -5.23
N LEU A 6 -12.94 -7.71 -5.44
CA LEU A 6 -12.07 -8.12 -4.33
C LEU A 6 -11.50 -6.91 -3.58
N TYR A 7 -11.03 -5.90 -4.32
CA TYR A 7 -10.55 -4.66 -3.71
C TYR A 7 -11.66 -3.97 -2.90
N LYS A 8 -12.86 -3.78 -3.47
CA LYS A 8 -14.01 -3.21 -2.75
C LYS A 8 -14.37 -4.02 -1.51
N THR A 9 -14.31 -5.35 -1.61
CA THR A 9 -14.54 -6.25 -0.47
C THR A 9 -13.51 -6.01 0.63
N PHE A 10 -12.22 -5.86 0.30
CA PHE A 10 -11.20 -5.54 1.30
C PHE A 10 -11.41 -4.17 1.94
N ILE A 11 -11.82 -3.15 1.18
CA ILE A 11 -12.13 -1.83 1.76
C ILE A 11 -13.30 -1.93 2.76
N ASN A 12 -14.36 -2.65 2.40
CA ASN A 12 -15.50 -2.83 3.28
C ASN A 12 -15.13 -3.61 4.54
N ARG A 13 -14.38 -4.71 4.39
CA ARG A 13 -13.93 -5.52 5.52
C ARG A 13 -12.94 -4.77 6.42
N MET A 14 -12.03 -3.98 5.85
CA MET A 14 -11.13 -3.10 6.60
C MET A 14 -11.93 -2.15 7.50
N LYS A 15 -12.95 -1.50 6.93
CA LYS A 15 -13.81 -0.60 7.68
C LYS A 15 -14.59 -1.35 8.77
N SER A 16 -15.25 -2.46 8.43
CA SER A 16 -16.01 -3.25 9.40
C SER A 16 -15.15 -3.78 10.55
N ALA A 17 -13.92 -4.23 10.27
CA ALA A 17 -12.98 -4.65 11.30
C ALA A 17 -12.59 -3.48 12.21
N SER A 18 -12.30 -2.31 11.63
CA SER A 18 -11.99 -1.10 12.40
C SER A 18 -13.16 -0.66 13.29
N ASP A 19 -14.38 -0.63 12.75
CA ASP A 19 -15.59 -0.23 13.47
C ASP A 19 -15.91 -1.20 14.63
N ALA A 20 -15.53 -2.47 14.49
CA ALA A 20 -15.66 -3.50 15.52
C ALA A 20 -14.49 -3.55 16.52
N GLY A 21 -13.48 -2.67 16.40
CA GLY A 21 -12.28 -2.69 17.24
C GLY A 21 -11.27 -3.80 16.91
N ALA A 22 -11.47 -4.54 15.81
CA ALA A 22 -10.54 -5.56 15.31
C ALA A 22 -9.38 -4.92 14.52
N TYR A 23 -8.56 -4.10 15.18
CA TYR A 23 -7.58 -3.24 14.52
C TYR A 23 -6.43 -3.99 13.84
N LEU A 24 -6.01 -5.14 14.36
CA LEU A 24 -5.01 -5.99 13.68
C LEU A 24 -5.56 -6.52 12.35
N GLU A 25 -6.82 -6.92 12.31
CA GLU A 25 -7.49 -7.36 11.08
C GLU A 25 -7.68 -6.19 10.10
N ALA A 26 -8.10 -5.03 10.60
CA ALA A 26 -8.20 -3.83 9.77
C ALA A 26 -6.85 -3.46 9.12
N SER A 27 -5.76 -3.52 9.89
CA SER A 27 -4.39 -3.31 9.39
C SER A 27 -3.97 -4.34 8.34
N TRP A 28 -4.44 -5.59 8.46
CA TRP A 28 -4.18 -6.63 7.46
C TRP A 28 -4.88 -6.35 6.13
N TYR A 29 -6.14 -5.92 6.14
CA TYR A 29 -6.83 -5.51 4.92
C TYR A 29 -6.21 -4.24 4.32
N ALA A 30 -5.76 -3.28 5.15
CA ALA A 30 -5.03 -2.12 4.68
C ALA A 30 -3.75 -2.51 3.91
N TYR A 31 -2.98 -3.45 4.46
CA TYR A 31 -1.79 -4.00 3.79
C TYR A 31 -2.13 -4.60 2.41
N ALA A 32 -3.15 -5.45 2.34
CA ALA A 32 -3.57 -6.08 1.09
C ALA A 32 -4.04 -5.06 0.04
N ALA A 33 -4.80 -4.05 0.47
CA ALA A 33 -5.24 -2.96 -0.40
C ALA A 33 -4.06 -2.11 -0.91
N LEU A 34 -3.10 -1.77 -0.03
CA LEU A 34 -1.90 -1.03 -0.41
C LEU A 34 -1.01 -1.82 -1.38
N GLU A 35 -0.81 -3.12 -1.16
CA GLU A 35 -0.08 -3.99 -2.08
C GLU A 35 -0.68 -3.93 -3.49
N ASP A 36 -2.01 -4.00 -3.60
CA ASP A 36 -2.70 -3.88 -4.87
C ASP A 36 -2.53 -2.49 -5.52
N ARG A 37 -2.61 -1.41 -4.73
CA ARG A 37 -2.38 -0.05 -5.24
C ARG A 37 -0.94 0.14 -5.73
N LEU A 38 0.06 -0.40 -5.04
CA LEU A 38 1.46 -0.37 -5.49
C LEU A 38 1.65 -1.11 -6.81
N VAL A 39 0.99 -2.26 -7.01
CA VAL A 39 0.98 -2.95 -8.31
C VAL A 39 0.37 -2.05 -9.39
N SER A 40 -0.74 -1.36 -9.09
CA SER A 40 -1.35 -0.42 -10.04
C SER A 40 -0.39 0.73 -10.40
N LEU A 41 0.33 1.30 -9.43
CA LEU A 41 1.33 2.34 -9.69
C LEU A 41 2.48 1.80 -10.55
N LEU A 42 2.96 0.59 -10.28
CA LEU A 42 4.01 -0.05 -11.09
C LEU A 42 3.55 -0.28 -12.54
N GLN A 43 2.36 -0.86 -12.74
CA GLN A 43 1.77 -1.03 -14.07
C GLN A 43 1.71 0.29 -14.85
N ASN A 44 1.27 1.34 -14.16
CA ASN A 44 1.14 2.68 -14.71
C ASN A 44 2.42 3.50 -14.60
N SER A 45 3.60 2.91 -14.44
CA SER A 45 4.89 3.63 -14.45
C SER A 45 6.00 2.86 -15.18
N GLY A 46 5.62 1.86 -15.98
CA GLY A 46 6.57 1.03 -16.73
C GLY A 46 6.51 -0.46 -16.41
N GLY A 47 5.39 -0.99 -15.90
CA GLY A 47 5.20 -2.44 -15.70
C GLY A 47 5.54 -2.95 -14.29
N VAL A 48 5.17 -4.21 -14.03
CA VAL A 48 5.18 -4.84 -12.68
C VAL A 48 6.52 -5.45 -12.27
N GLY A 49 7.48 -5.54 -13.19
CA GLY A 49 8.80 -6.10 -12.91
C GLY A 49 9.86 -5.07 -12.54
N GLU A 50 11.00 -5.56 -12.05
CA GLU A 50 12.21 -4.75 -11.80
C GLU A 50 12.70 -4.08 -13.11
N ASN A 51 13.32 -2.89 -13.00
CA ASN A 51 13.85 -2.14 -14.15
C ASN A 51 12.83 -1.86 -15.27
N ALA A 52 11.64 -1.37 -14.91
CA ALA A 52 10.53 -1.15 -15.86
C ALA A 52 10.07 -2.44 -16.57
N GLY A 53 10.05 -3.56 -15.83
CA GLY A 53 9.76 -4.88 -16.37
C GLY A 53 8.44 -4.95 -17.14
N GLY A 54 8.57 -4.92 -18.47
CA GLY A 54 7.58 -5.36 -19.46
C GLY A 54 7.40 -6.89 -19.43
N ALA A 55 6.94 -7.50 -20.52
CA ALA A 55 6.51 -8.90 -20.62
C ALA A 55 7.48 -9.96 -20.03
N ASN A 56 8.77 -9.65 -19.85
CA ASN A 56 9.82 -10.55 -19.37
C ASN A 56 10.41 -10.18 -17.99
N GLY A 57 9.92 -9.13 -17.32
CA GLY A 57 10.41 -8.72 -16.00
C GLY A 57 9.84 -9.58 -14.88
N LYS A 58 10.69 -10.05 -13.94
CA LYS A 58 10.23 -10.82 -12.77
C LYS A 58 9.30 -9.95 -11.90
N PRO A 59 8.08 -10.41 -11.56
CA PRO A 59 7.17 -9.65 -10.72
C PRO A 59 7.76 -9.33 -9.36
N ILE A 60 7.66 -8.06 -8.94
CA ILE A 60 8.12 -7.62 -7.62
C ILE A 60 7.10 -8.07 -6.56
N LYS A 61 7.49 -8.99 -5.68
CA LYS A 61 6.56 -9.55 -4.67
C LYS A 61 6.43 -8.68 -3.41
N MET A 62 7.55 -8.21 -2.85
CA MET A 62 7.56 -7.54 -1.54
C MET A 62 7.23 -6.05 -1.62
N MET A 63 6.33 -5.54 -0.77
CA MET A 63 6.02 -4.11 -0.62
C MET A 63 7.28 -3.22 -0.62
N GLY A 64 8.27 -3.52 0.22
CA GLY A 64 9.50 -2.70 0.30
C GLY A 64 10.27 -2.62 -1.02
N ARG A 65 10.28 -3.72 -1.81
CA ARG A 65 10.90 -3.71 -3.15
C ARG A 65 10.06 -2.91 -4.15
N LYS A 66 8.73 -2.95 -4.05
CA LYS A 66 7.83 -2.15 -4.89
C LYS A 66 8.04 -0.66 -4.63
N ILE A 67 8.13 -0.25 -3.36
CA ILE A 67 8.42 1.14 -2.95
C ILE A 67 9.77 1.58 -3.51
N LYS A 68 10.82 0.77 -3.34
CA LYS A 68 12.16 1.08 -3.88
C LYS A 68 12.14 1.30 -5.39
N GLU A 69 11.46 0.44 -6.14
CA GLU A 69 11.37 0.58 -7.60
C GLU A 69 10.54 1.80 -8.01
N LEU A 70 9.43 2.09 -7.34
CA LEU A 70 8.62 3.29 -7.60
C LEU A 70 9.41 4.57 -7.30
N ASN A 71 10.21 4.59 -6.23
CA ASN A 71 11.11 5.71 -5.91
C ASN A 71 12.13 5.94 -7.03
N ARG A 72 12.79 4.87 -7.48
CA ARG A 72 13.73 4.94 -8.60
C ARG A 72 13.06 5.46 -9.88
N ARG A 73 11.82 5.08 -10.16
CA ARG A 73 11.05 5.58 -11.32
C ARG A 73 10.66 7.04 -11.16
N ALA A 74 10.28 7.46 -9.96
CA ALA A 74 9.88 8.84 -9.65
C ALA A 74 11.01 9.85 -9.88
N GLU A 75 12.28 9.43 -9.87
CA GLU A 75 13.42 10.29 -10.26
C GLU A 75 13.30 10.83 -11.68
N LYS A 76 12.70 10.05 -12.59
CA LYS A 76 12.58 10.37 -14.03
C LYS A 76 11.13 10.63 -14.46
N ASP A 77 10.18 10.40 -13.57
CA ASP A 77 8.75 10.43 -13.85
C ASP A 77 8.06 11.45 -12.94
N LYS A 78 7.96 12.69 -13.45
CA LYS A 78 7.40 13.82 -12.69
C LYS A 78 5.97 13.54 -12.21
N LEU A 79 5.15 12.92 -13.06
CA LEU A 79 3.77 12.61 -12.73
C LEU A 79 3.69 11.56 -11.63
N LEU A 80 4.53 10.53 -11.66
CA LEU A 80 4.62 9.56 -10.57
C LEU A 80 5.10 10.26 -9.28
N LYS A 81 6.14 11.09 -9.36
CA LYS A 81 6.71 11.81 -8.21
C LYS A 81 5.67 12.67 -7.49
N GLU A 82 4.84 13.39 -8.23
CA GLU A 82 3.77 14.24 -7.66
C GLU A 82 2.64 13.43 -6.99
N ASN A 83 2.53 12.13 -7.30
CA ASN A 83 1.44 11.28 -6.84
C ASN A 83 1.88 10.17 -5.89
N PHE A 84 3.18 9.98 -5.68
CA PHE A 84 3.72 8.87 -4.91
C PHE A 84 4.36 9.37 -3.60
N GLU A 85 3.56 9.34 -2.52
CA GLU A 85 4.01 9.65 -1.16
C GLU A 85 4.58 8.38 -0.51
N HIS A 86 5.92 8.28 -0.46
CA HIS A 86 6.60 7.06 -0.02
C HIS A 86 7.03 7.09 1.44
N ASP A 87 7.18 8.26 2.05
CA ASP A 87 7.70 8.37 3.41
C ASP A 87 6.67 7.88 4.43
N LYS A 88 5.41 8.34 4.30
CA LYS A 88 4.30 7.84 5.13
C LYS A 88 4.12 6.33 5.00
N LEU A 89 4.21 5.80 3.77
CA LEU A 89 4.04 4.37 3.54
C LEU A 89 5.20 3.54 4.11
N ASN A 90 6.44 4.02 4.01
CA ASN A 90 7.59 3.36 4.63
C ASN A 90 7.47 3.35 6.15
N ALA A 91 7.13 4.49 6.76
CA ALA A 91 6.92 4.59 8.19
C ALA A 91 5.83 3.61 8.66
N TRP A 92 4.68 3.57 7.96
CA TRP A 92 3.60 2.64 8.28
C TRP A 92 4.02 1.16 8.14
N LYS A 93 4.74 0.81 7.08
CA LYS A 93 5.31 -0.55 6.89
C LYS A 93 6.22 -0.93 8.05
N ASP A 94 7.07 -0.01 8.48
CA ASP A 94 8.03 -0.26 9.56
C ASP A 94 7.31 -0.37 10.91
N SER A 95 6.32 0.48 11.19
CA SER A 95 5.45 0.35 12.37
C SER A 95 4.74 -1.00 12.42
N ARG A 96 4.18 -1.48 11.30
CA ARG A 96 3.58 -2.82 11.21
C ARG A 96 4.58 -3.92 11.57
N ASN A 97 5.78 -3.86 10.97
CA ASN A 97 6.80 -4.88 11.22
C ASN A 97 7.27 -4.86 12.66
N ASN A 98 7.50 -3.68 13.23
CA ASN A 98 7.91 -3.51 14.62
C ASN A 98 6.84 -4.06 15.58
N LEU A 99 5.55 -3.80 15.32
CA LEU A 99 4.46 -4.37 16.12
C LEU A 99 4.45 -5.90 16.04
N MET A 100 4.55 -6.47 14.84
CA MET A 100 4.60 -7.93 14.66
C MET A 100 5.79 -8.58 15.38
N HIS A 101 6.97 -7.94 15.32
CA HIS A 101 8.15 -8.42 16.04
C HIS A 101 7.95 -8.32 17.55
N ALA A 102 7.47 -7.19 18.06
CA ALA A 102 7.22 -7.01 19.48
C ALA A 102 6.18 -7.99 20.06
N MET A 103 5.13 -8.29 19.28
CA MET A 103 4.16 -9.33 19.63
C MET A 103 4.80 -10.73 19.69
N GLY A 104 5.66 -11.06 18.72
CA GLY A 104 6.35 -12.36 18.66
C GLY A 104 7.41 -12.54 19.75
N ASP A 105 8.11 -11.46 20.09
CA ASP A 105 9.15 -11.41 21.11
C ASP A 105 8.59 -11.16 22.52
N ALA A 106 7.26 -10.98 22.65
CA ALA A 106 6.56 -10.68 23.89
C ALA A 106 7.10 -9.45 24.64
N THR A 107 7.47 -8.40 23.90
CA THR A 107 8.08 -7.18 24.46
C THR A 107 7.08 -6.05 24.73
N MET A 108 5.80 -6.26 24.41
CA MET A 108 4.71 -5.32 24.65
C MET A 108 3.58 -5.98 25.44
N THR A 109 2.92 -5.20 26.29
CA THR A 109 1.67 -5.59 26.93
C THR A 109 0.51 -5.64 25.92
N ILE A 110 -0.59 -6.30 26.29
CA ILE A 110 -1.80 -6.34 25.44
C ILE A 110 -2.35 -4.94 25.18
N ASP A 111 -2.39 -4.07 26.19
CA ASP A 111 -2.89 -2.70 26.04
C ASP A 111 -2.03 -1.87 25.06
N GLU A 112 -0.70 -2.05 25.09
CA GLU A 112 0.22 -1.40 24.15
C GLU A 112 0.06 -1.95 22.73
N ILE A 113 -0.18 -3.25 22.59
CA ILE A 113 -0.46 -3.90 21.31
C ILE A 113 -1.75 -3.33 20.73
N ASP A 114 -2.82 -3.25 21.52
CA ASP A 114 -4.12 -2.73 21.08
C ASP A 114 -4.04 -1.26 20.67
N ALA A 115 -3.34 -0.43 21.45
CA ALA A 115 -3.13 0.98 21.13
C ALA A 115 -2.33 1.15 19.83
N SER A 116 -1.28 0.35 19.64
CA SER A 116 -0.45 0.37 18.44
C SER A 116 -1.19 -0.16 17.22
N ALA A 117 -1.97 -1.23 17.37
CA ALA A 117 -2.80 -1.80 16.32
C ALA A 117 -3.87 -0.81 15.88
N LYS A 118 -4.50 -0.10 16.81
CA LYS A 118 -5.48 0.96 16.51
C LYS A 118 -4.86 2.04 15.63
N LYS A 119 -3.73 2.61 16.06
CA LYS A 119 -3.02 3.63 15.28
C LYS A 119 -2.63 3.10 13.90
N LEU A 120 -2.10 1.88 13.83
CA LEU A 120 -1.72 1.25 12.57
C LEU A 120 -2.92 1.09 11.62
N ALA A 121 -4.09 0.75 12.14
CA ALA A 121 -5.32 0.62 11.36
C ALA A 121 -5.81 1.97 10.84
N GLU A 122 -5.77 3.01 11.66
CA GLU A 122 -6.18 4.37 11.30
C GLU A 122 -5.26 4.95 10.20
N ASP A 123 -3.94 4.89 10.42
CA ASP A 123 -2.93 5.35 9.46
C ASP A 123 -3.02 4.54 8.14
N GLY A 124 -3.25 3.22 8.25
CA GLY A 124 -3.41 2.34 7.09
C GLY A 124 -4.63 2.71 6.24
N GLN A 125 -5.75 3.08 6.87
CA GLN A 125 -6.96 3.52 6.17
C GLN A 125 -6.75 4.84 5.43
N GLU A 126 -6.04 5.80 6.04
CA GLU A 126 -5.66 7.05 5.39
C GLU A 126 -4.82 6.76 4.13
N LEU A 127 -3.75 5.97 4.28
CA LEU A 127 -2.87 5.60 3.18
C LEU A 127 -3.62 4.91 2.03
N VAL A 128 -4.55 4.00 2.34
CA VAL A 128 -5.36 3.32 1.31
C VAL A 128 -6.17 4.33 0.49
N ARG A 129 -6.76 5.35 1.13
CA ARG A 129 -7.52 6.41 0.44
C ARG A 129 -6.60 7.27 -0.42
N GLU A 130 -5.46 7.69 0.13
CA GLU A 130 -4.45 8.48 -0.58
C GLU A 130 -3.93 7.75 -1.83
N TYR A 131 -3.53 6.48 -1.68
CA TYR A 131 -3.01 5.67 -2.78
C TYR A 131 -4.07 5.31 -3.82
N ALA A 132 -5.33 5.14 -3.41
CA ALA A 132 -6.43 5.02 -4.35
C ALA A 132 -6.61 6.30 -5.19
N ALA A 133 -6.49 7.46 -4.58
CA ALA A 133 -6.55 8.74 -5.27
C ALA A 133 -5.34 8.95 -6.21
N ALA A 134 -4.12 8.63 -5.74
CA ALA A 134 -2.90 8.65 -6.55
C ALA A 134 -3.01 7.78 -7.80
N CYS A 135 -3.50 6.54 -7.66
CA CYS A 135 -3.73 5.63 -8.78
C CYS A 135 -4.72 6.23 -9.80
N ARG A 136 -5.81 6.85 -9.34
CA ARG A 136 -6.79 7.50 -10.23
C ARG A 136 -6.19 8.68 -10.98
N ARG A 137 -5.44 9.55 -10.30
CA ARG A 137 -4.77 10.70 -10.91
C ARG A 137 -3.75 10.23 -11.95
N LEU A 138 -2.88 9.29 -11.60
CA LEU A 138 -1.85 8.77 -12.51
C LEU A 138 -2.46 8.20 -13.80
N LYS A 139 -3.51 7.38 -13.69
CA LYS A 139 -4.23 6.82 -14.86
C LYS A 139 -4.83 7.91 -15.73
N LYS A 140 -5.63 8.81 -15.13
CA LYS A 140 -6.30 9.91 -15.84
C LYS A 140 -5.34 10.81 -16.60
N HIS A 141 -4.15 11.08 -16.05
CA HIS A 141 -3.17 11.93 -16.70
C HIS A 141 -2.37 11.21 -17.78
N ARG A 142 -2.15 9.90 -17.66
CA ARG A 142 -1.46 9.10 -18.68
C ARG A 142 -2.31 8.81 -19.91
N ASP A 143 -3.61 8.60 -19.73
CA ASP A 143 -4.55 8.47 -20.84
C ASP A 143 -4.57 9.74 -21.73
N LYS A 144 -4.14 10.89 -21.19
CA LYS A 144 -4.04 12.17 -21.92
C LYS A 144 -2.68 12.42 -22.59
N VAL A 145 -1.65 11.68 -22.21
CA VAL A 145 -0.28 11.80 -22.78
C VAL A 145 -0.06 10.77 -23.89
N ALA A 146 -0.86 9.70 -23.93
CA ALA A 146 -0.90 8.76 -25.04
C ALA A 146 -1.77 9.30 -26.21
N VAL A 147 -1.27 10.33 -26.89
CA VAL A 147 -1.71 10.79 -28.21
C VAL A 147 -0.48 11.15 -29.04
#